data_AF-A0A291LI84-F1
#
_entry.id   AF-A0A291LI84-F1
#
_cell.length_a   1.000
_cell.length_b   1.000
_cell.length_c   1.000
_cell.angle_alpha   90.00
_cell.angle_beta   90.00
_cell.angle_gamma   90.00
#
_symmetry.space_group_name_H-M   'P 1'
#
loop_
_entity.id
_entity.type
_entity.pdbx_description
1 polymer ?
#
loop_
_entity_poly.entity_id
_entity_poly.type
_entity_poly.pdbx_seq_one_letter_code
_entity_poly.pdbx_strand_id
1 'polypeptide(L)'
;MSFTASLQFCRFYVAESSNKNNSKDITPVVIYPNADLSKSRILADNLNTICVYRWVNKINGDIYVGSSTNLRVRLYTYYSLGSLSQSSRIIDRALLKYGYSNFSFEILEYCTKENVIEREQYYIDFFKPVYNIVEKAGSTLGYKHTDLPRRGWSGRRARSSPPGLIKATLRS
;
A
#
# COMPACT_ATOMS: atom_id res chain seq x y z
N MET A 1 4.96 29.66 -49.56
CA MET A 1 6.00 29.27 -48.59
C MET A 1 5.44 29.55 -47.20
N SER A 2 5.22 28.66 -46.24
CA SER A 2 5.21 27.20 -46.14
C SER A 2 4.38 26.92 -44.88
N PHE A 3 3.53 25.89 -44.93
CA PHE A 3 2.47 25.56 -43.99
C PHE A 3 2.94 25.23 -42.56
N THR A 4 2.17 25.66 -41.55
CA THR A 4 2.31 25.24 -40.15
C THR A 4 1.66 23.88 -39.94
N ALA A 5 2.47 22.86 -39.58
CA ALA A 5 1.99 21.53 -39.25
C ALA A 5 1.58 21.48 -37.75
N SER A 6 0.28 21.45 -37.50
CA SER A 6 -0.29 21.13 -36.19
C SER A 6 -0.10 19.65 -35.92
N LEU A 7 0.67 19.29 -34.88
CA LEU A 7 0.80 17.91 -34.42
C LEU A 7 -0.52 17.46 -33.78
N GLN A 8 -1.34 16.79 -34.59
CA GLN A 8 -2.53 16.09 -34.14
C GLN A 8 -2.09 14.80 -33.44
N PHE A 9 -2.10 14.80 -32.10
CA PHE A 9 -1.82 13.60 -31.31
C PHE A 9 -2.91 12.56 -31.59
N CYS A 10 -2.57 11.52 -32.37
CA CYS A 10 -3.45 10.40 -32.67
C CYS A 10 -3.90 9.71 -31.39
N ARG A 11 -5.19 9.85 -31.06
CA ARG A 11 -5.89 8.98 -30.10
C ARG A 11 -6.03 7.61 -30.75
N PHE A 12 -5.35 6.61 -30.22
CA PHE A 12 -5.64 5.21 -30.53
C PHE A 12 -7.01 4.85 -29.92
N TYR A 13 -8.05 4.86 -30.76
CA TYR A 13 -9.32 4.20 -30.46
C TYR A 13 -9.17 2.74 -30.89
N VAL A 14 -9.13 1.83 -29.92
CA VAL A 14 -9.45 0.43 -30.19
C VAL A 14 -10.93 0.27 -29.84
N ALA A 15 -11.75 0.08 -30.86
CA ALA A 15 -13.14 -0.31 -30.71
C ALA A 15 -13.18 -1.84 -30.80
N GLU A 16 -13.75 -2.51 -29.78
CA GLU A 16 -14.30 -3.84 -29.99
C GLU A 16 -15.46 -4.15 -29.02
N SER A 17 -16.58 -4.48 -29.65
CA SER A 17 -17.62 -5.44 -29.24
C SER A 17 -18.45 -5.15 -27.97
N SER A 18 -19.60 -4.53 -28.20
CA SER A 18 -20.72 -4.48 -27.25
C SER A 18 -21.31 -5.86 -26.99
N ASN A 19 -20.93 -6.48 -25.87
CA ASN A 19 -21.69 -7.58 -25.29
C ASN A 19 -22.52 -7.00 -24.12
N LYS A 20 -23.83 -6.84 -24.33
CA LYS A 20 -24.79 -6.41 -23.29
C LYS A 20 -24.96 -7.55 -22.28
N ASN A 21 -23.98 -7.69 -21.39
CA ASN A 21 -24.15 -8.37 -20.12
C ASN A 21 -24.33 -7.28 -19.06
N ASN A 22 -25.38 -7.41 -18.25
CA ASN A 22 -25.69 -6.49 -17.16
C ASN A 22 -24.72 -6.70 -15.98
N SER A 23 -23.42 -6.62 -16.25
CA SER A 23 -22.34 -6.53 -15.27
C SER A 23 -22.03 -5.05 -15.09
N LYS A 24 -22.27 -4.51 -13.88
CA LYS A 24 -21.76 -3.19 -13.51
C LYS A 24 -20.24 -3.25 -13.60
N ASP A 25 -19.69 -2.86 -14.74
CA ASP A 25 -18.26 -2.81 -14.94
C ASP A 25 -17.73 -1.65 -14.10
N ILE A 26 -16.89 -1.96 -13.11
CA ILE A 26 -16.41 -0.96 -12.17
C ILE A 26 -15.27 -0.20 -12.83
N THR A 27 -15.56 1.00 -13.31
CA THR A 27 -14.57 1.92 -13.86
C THR A 27 -13.91 2.72 -12.73
N PRO A 28 -12.59 2.63 -12.52
CA PRO A 28 -11.89 3.46 -11.54
C PRO A 28 -11.97 4.94 -11.92
N VAL A 29 -12.04 5.80 -10.91
CA VAL A 29 -12.07 7.27 -11.07
C VAL A 29 -10.72 7.80 -11.54
N VAL A 30 -9.63 7.23 -11.02
CA VAL A 30 -8.26 7.60 -11.38
C VAL A 30 -7.42 6.36 -11.57
N ILE A 31 -6.58 6.35 -12.61
CA ILE A 31 -5.65 5.27 -12.93
C ILE A 31 -4.23 5.82 -13.01
N TYR A 32 -3.33 5.21 -12.25
CA TYR A 32 -1.89 5.41 -12.36
C TYR A 32 -1.27 4.09 -12.87
N PRO A 33 -1.00 3.96 -14.18
CA PRO A 33 -0.67 2.67 -14.81
C PRO A 33 0.71 2.12 -14.42
N ASN A 34 1.58 2.99 -13.88
CA ASN A 34 2.88 2.60 -13.35
C ASN A 34 3.10 3.35 -12.03
N ALA A 35 3.03 2.61 -10.92
CA ALA A 35 3.13 3.18 -9.59
C ALA A 35 4.53 3.73 -9.25
N ASP A 36 5.58 3.23 -9.90
CA ASP A 36 6.93 3.73 -9.71
C ASP A 36 7.12 5.11 -10.35
N LEU A 37 6.84 5.21 -11.67
CA LEU A 37 6.96 6.47 -12.42
C LEU A 37 5.99 7.53 -11.93
N SER A 38 4.80 7.12 -11.51
CA SER A 38 3.75 8.03 -11.07
C SER A 38 3.85 8.38 -9.58
N LYS A 39 4.87 7.90 -8.85
CA LYS A 39 4.97 8.06 -7.39
C LYS A 39 4.80 9.51 -6.92
N SER A 40 5.53 10.45 -7.53
CA SER A 40 5.47 11.87 -7.18
C SER A 40 4.06 12.44 -7.37
N ARG A 41 3.44 12.14 -8.51
CA ARG A 41 2.10 12.55 -8.86
C ARG A 41 1.05 11.94 -7.94
N ILE A 42 1.12 10.64 -7.67
CA ILE A 42 0.24 9.92 -6.73
C ILE A 42 0.27 10.58 -5.35
N LEU A 43 1.45 10.97 -4.85
CA LEU A 43 1.59 11.61 -3.55
C LEU A 43 1.12 13.07 -3.53
N ALA A 44 1.23 13.79 -4.65
CA ALA A 44 0.82 15.18 -4.78
C ALA A 44 -0.70 15.32 -4.97
N ASP A 45 -1.28 14.53 -5.86
CA ASP A 45 -2.70 14.60 -6.25
C ASP A 45 -3.64 14.16 -5.10
N ASN A 46 -3.14 13.39 -4.13
CA ASN A 46 -3.97 12.73 -3.10
C ASN A 46 -3.74 13.25 -1.67
N LEU A 47 -3.50 14.55 -1.53
CA LEU A 47 -3.41 15.22 -0.23
C LEU A 47 -4.76 15.19 0.50
N ASN A 48 -4.78 14.62 1.71
CA ASN A 48 -5.98 14.52 2.58
C ASN A 48 -7.19 13.84 1.92
N THR A 49 -6.95 12.96 0.96
CA THR A 49 -7.99 12.23 0.25
C THR A 49 -8.52 11.07 1.09
N ILE A 50 -9.84 10.98 1.16
CA ILE A 50 -10.58 9.82 1.69
C ILE A 50 -11.13 9.03 0.51
N CYS A 51 -10.75 7.77 0.37
CA CYS A 51 -11.13 6.96 -0.78
C CYS A 51 -10.96 5.46 -0.54
N VAL A 52 -11.61 4.68 -1.42
CA VAL A 52 -11.25 3.28 -1.68
C VAL A 52 -10.37 3.21 -2.92
N TYR A 53 -9.29 2.45 -2.83
CA TYR A 53 -8.31 2.26 -3.88
C TYR A 53 -8.01 0.78 -4.08
N ARG A 54 -7.39 0.46 -5.21
CA ARG A 54 -6.80 -0.85 -5.45
C ARG A 54 -5.39 -0.76 -6.00
N TRP A 55 -4.60 -1.77 -5.66
CA TRP A 55 -3.36 -2.10 -6.35
C TRP A 55 -3.63 -3.26 -7.29
N VAL A 56 -3.19 -3.17 -8.55
CA VAL A 56 -3.29 -4.26 -9.52
C VAL A 56 -1.90 -4.67 -9.95
N ASN A 57 -1.58 -5.95 -9.77
CA ASN A 57 -0.34 -6.53 -10.26
C ASN A 57 -0.50 -6.86 -11.75
N LYS A 58 0.28 -6.20 -12.60
CA LYS A 58 0.23 -6.37 -14.06
C LYS A 58 0.84 -7.68 -14.55
N ILE A 59 1.61 -8.37 -13.71
CA ILE A 59 2.24 -9.65 -14.08
C ILE A 59 1.23 -10.79 -14.03
N ASN A 60 0.41 -10.84 -12.97
CA ASN A 60 -0.49 -11.98 -12.72
C ASN A 60 -1.98 -11.58 -12.63
N GLY A 61 -2.31 -10.29 -12.63
CA GLY A 61 -3.68 -9.80 -12.51
C GLY A 61 -4.22 -9.77 -11.09
N ASP A 62 -3.44 -10.17 -10.09
CA ASP A 62 -3.88 -10.15 -8.70
C ASP A 62 -4.07 -8.72 -8.20
N ILE A 63 -4.99 -8.56 -7.26
CA ILE A 63 -5.38 -7.27 -6.75
C ILE A 63 -5.36 -7.22 -5.23
N TYR A 64 -5.20 -6.02 -4.70
CA TYR A 64 -5.46 -5.64 -3.32
C TYR A 64 -6.45 -4.49 -3.32
N VAL A 65 -7.48 -4.56 -2.47
CA VAL A 65 -8.40 -3.45 -2.21
C VAL A 65 -8.11 -2.91 -0.81
N GLY A 66 -8.07 -1.59 -0.68
CA GLY A 66 -7.95 -0.97 0.63
C GLY A 66 -8.60 0.39 0.65
N SER A 67 -8.85 0.88 1.85
CA SER A 67 -9.37 2.23 2.05
C SER A 67 -8.44 3.09 2.90
N SER A 68 -8.66 4.41 2.87
CA SER A 68 -7.94 5.32 3.75
C SER A 68 -8.72 6.61 3.98
N THR A 69 -8.59 7.17 5.18
CA THR A 69 -9.00 8.54 5.52
C THR A 69 -7.88 9.56 5.29
N ASN A 70 -6.66 9.10 5.03
CA ASN A 70 -5.54 9.94 4.62
C ASN A 70 -4.66 9.14 3.65
N LEU A 71 -5.04 9.18 2.37
CA LEU A 71 -4.41 8.37 1.36
C LEU A 71 -2.90 8.62 1.24
N ARG A 72 -2.46 9.87 1.35
CA ARG A 72 -1.02 10.21 1.28
C ARG A 72 -0.20 9.53 2.38
N VAL A 73 -0.66 9.55 3.63
CA VAL A 73 0.02 8.86 4.74
C VAL A 73 0.08 7.36 4.48
N ARG A 74 -1.01 6.78 3.98
CA ARG A 74 -1.06 5.36 3.62
C ARG A 74 -0.08 5.03 2.48
N LEU A 75 -0.01 5.86 1.44
CA LEU A 75 0.94 5.71 0.34
C LEU A 75 2.41 5.80 0.80
N TYR A 76 2.73 6.67 1.75
CA TYR A 76 4.08 6.72 2.32
C TYR A 76 4.50 5.39 2.94
N THR A 77 3.58 4.67 3.58
CA THR A 77 3.87 3.32 4.11
C THR A 77 4.14 2.32 2.99
N TYR A 78 3.40 2.39 1.89
CA TYR A 78 3.63 1.51 0.73
C TYR A 78 4.96 1.79 0.04
N TYR A 79 5.41 3.04 -0.03
CA TYR A 79 6.69 3.40 -0.68
C TYR A 79 7.90 3.39 0.26
N SER A 80 7.72 3.01 1.52
CA SER A 80 8.78 2.92 2.53
C SER A 80 9.29 1.50 2.63
N LEU A 81 10.51 1.24 2.12
CA LEU A 81 11.13 -0.09 2.19
C LEU A 81 11.23 -0.61 3.64
N GLY A 82 11.52 0.28 4.59
CA GLY A 82 11.59 -0.07 6.01
C GLY A 82 10.23 -0.47 6.60
N SER A 83 9.14 0.12 6.11
CA SER A 83 7.77 -0.23 6.52
C SER A 83 7.33 -1.54 5.87
N LEU A 84 7.63 -1.74 4.58
CA LEU A 84 7.29 -2.96 3.86
C LEU A 84 8.00 -4.19 4.43
N SER A 85 9.30 -4.08 4.77
CA SER A 85 10.09 -5.20 5.27
C SER A 85 9.64 -5.71 6.64
N GLN A 86 8.97 -4.88 7.43
CA GLN A 86 8.44 -5.22 8.75
C GLN A 86 6.99 -5.68 8.72
N SER A 87 6.32 -5.57 7.57
CA SER A 87 4.90 -5.86 7.43
C SER A 87 4.65 -7.31 7.06
N SER A 88 3.61 -7.92 7.65
CA SER A 88 3.13 -9.25 7.30
C SER A 88 2.07 -9.24 6.18
N ARG A 89 1.63 -8.06 5.72
CA ARG A 89 0.57 -7.94 4.70
C ARG A 89 1.03 -8.53 3.37
N ILE A 90 0.15 -9.25 2.69
CA ILE A 90 0.48 -9.87 1.38
C ILE A 90 0.82 -8.80 0.35
N ILE A 91 0.06 -7.71 0.27
CA ILE A 91 0.34 -6.60 -0.65
C ILE A 91 1.74 -6.01 -0.46
N ASP A 92 2.22 -5.90 0.78
CA ASP A 92 3.54 -5.32 1.06
C ASP A 92 4.66 -6.23 0.56
N ARG A 93 4.52 -7.54 0.78
CA ARG A 93 5.43 -8.55 0.25
C ARG A 93 5.36 -8.62 -1.28
N ALA A 94 4.18 -8.45 -1.87
CA ALA A 94 4.01 -8.44 -3.32
C ALA A 94 4.68 -7.21 -3.96
N LEU A 95 4.54 -6.03 -3.37
CA LEU A 95 5.24 -4.81 -3.81
C LEU A 95 6.77 -4.97 -3.75
N LEU A 96 7.30 -5.58 -2.68
CA LEU A 96 8.74 -5.90 -2.58
C LEU A 96 9.18 -6.94 -3.62
N LYS A 97 8.38 -7.99 -3.84
CA LYS A 97 8.73 -9.11 -4.72
C LYS A 97 8.71 -8.72 -6.21
N TYR A 98 7.67 -8.01 -6.64
CA TYR A 98 7.44 -7.73 -8.06
C TYR A 98 7.86 -6.31 -8.45
N GLY A 99 8.09 -5.41 -7.50
CA GLY A 99 8.48 -4.03 -7.75
C GLY A 99 7.32 -3.14 -8.21
N TYR A 100 7.35 -1.86 -7.86
CA TYR A 100 6.26 -0.90 -8.10
C TYR A 100 5.96 -0.67 -9.60
N SER A 101 6.95 -0.83 -10.47
CA SER A 101 6.78 -0.66 -11.92
C SER A 101 5.79 -1.66 -12.53
N ASN A 102 5.63 -2.81 -11.87
CA ASN A 102 4.71 -3.88 -12.25
C ASN A 102 3.32 -3.74 -11.61
N PHE A 103 3.07 -2.65 -10.89
CA PHE A 103 1.74 -2.35 -10.35
C PHE A 103 1.11 -1.13 -11.01
N SER A 104 -0.21 -1.17 -11.19
CA SER A 104 -1.03 0.03 -11.27
C SER A 104 -1.61 0.35 -9.90
N PHE A 105 -1.77 1.65 -9.64
CA PHE A 105 -2.51 2.16 -8.49
C PHE A 105 -3.77 2.85 -9.00
N GLU A 106 -4.91 2.53 -8.44
CA GLU A 106 -6.20 3.00 -8.96
C GLU A 106 -7.11 3.45 -7.82
N ILE A 107 -7.79 4.57 -8.02
CA ILE A 107 -8.81 5.07 -7.09
C ILE A 107 -10.15 4.59 -7.62
N LEU A 108 -10.85 3.78 -6.82
CA LEU A 108 -12.15 3.22 -7.18
C LEU A 108 -13.27 4.21 -6.87
N GLU A 109 -13.19 4.86 -5.72
CA GLU A 109 -14.24 5.79 -5.26
C GLU A 109 -13.68 6.78 -4.23
N TYR A 110 -14.06 8.05 -4.33
CA TYR A 110 -13.86 9.03 -3.27
C TYR A 110 -15.00 8.95 -2.27
N CYS A 111 -14.67 8.92 -0.97
CA CYS A 111 -15.60 8.57 0.10
C CYS A 111 -15.63 9.65 1.18
N THR A 112 -16.65 9.60 2.04
CA THR A 112 -16.64 10.32 3.31
C THR A 112 -16.08 9.42 4.40
N LYS A 113 -15.79 9.99 5.58
CA LYS A 113 -15.21 9.22 6.68
C LYS A 113 -16.17 8.13 7.21
N GLU A 114 -17.46 8.37 7.06
CA GLU A 114 -18.52 7.52 7.61
C GLU A 114 -18.75 6.28 6.75
N ASN A 115 -18.61 6.39 5.42
CA ASN A 115 -18.91 5.32 4.49
C ASN A 115 -17.68 4.55 3.98
N VAL A 116 -16.46 5.07 4.19
CA VAL A 116 -15.22 4.51 3.59
C VAL A 116 -15.01 3.01 3.87
N ILE A 117 -15.35 2.53 5.08
CA ILE A 117 -15.21 1.11 5.45
C ILE A 117 -16.30 0.25 4.80
N GLU A 118 -17.54 0.76 4.70
CA GLU A 118 -18.63 0.08 4.01
C GLU A 118 -18.31 -0.07 2.52
N ARG A 119 -17.79 1.01 1.90
CA ARG A 119 -17.36 0.98 0.50
C ARG A 119 -16.19 0.02 0.28
N GLU A 120 -15.23 -0.02 1.21
CA GLU A 120 -14.14 -1.01 1.16
C GLU A 120 -14.68 -2.45 1.13
N GLN A 121 -15.63 -2.76 2.02
CA GLN A 121 -16.27 -4.07 2.07
C GLN A 121 -16.96 -4.40 0.74
N TYR A 122 -17.74 -3.46 0.20
CA TYR A 122 -18.41 -3.62 -1.10
C TYR A 122 -17.43 -4.03 -2.21
N TYR A 123 -16.28 -3.38 -2.30
CA TYR A 123 -15.28 -3.71 -3.32
C TYR A 123 -14.50 -5.01 -3.04
N ILE A 124 -14.26 -5.35 -1.76
CA ILE A 124 -13.68 -6.64 -1.40
C ILE A 124 -14.62 -7.78 -1.80
N ASP A 125 -15.92 -7.67 -1.49
CA ASP A 125 -16.92 -8.69 -1.82
C ASP A 125 -17.11 -8.81 -3.34
N PHE A 126 -17.06 -7.69 -4.05
CA PHE A 126 -17.19 -7.64 -5.50
C PHE A 126 -16.00 -8.29 -6.22
N PHE A 127 -14.77 -7.92 -5.84
CA PHE A 127 -13.58 -8.36 -6.56
C PHE A 127 -12.91 -9.63 -6.02
N LYS A 128 -13.15 -9.99 -4.75
CA LYS A 128 -12.48 -11.09 -4.04
C LYS A 128 -10.95 -11.05 -4.16
N PRO A 129 -10.30 -9.96 -3.72
CA PRO A 129 -8.88 -9.71 -3.96
C PRO A 129 -7.94 -10.73 -3.29
N VAL A 130 -7.03 -11.30 -4.09
CA VAL A 130 -6.04 -12.31 -3.63
C VAL A 130 -5.11 -11.78 -2.53
N TYR A 131 -4.80 -10.48 -2.54
CA TYR A 131 -3.87 -9.90 -1.57
C TYR A 131 -4.54 -9.42 -0.27
N ASN A 132 -5.87 -9.50 -0.16
CA ASN A 132 -6.59 -9.25 1.09
C ASN A 132 -6.72 -10.56 1.87
N ILE A 133 -6.01 -10.68 3.00
CA ILE A 133 -6.13 -11.85 3.89
C ILE A 133 -7.49 -11.86 4.59
N VAL A 134 -7.93 -10.67 5.03
CA VAL A 134 -9.15 -10.53 5.81
C VAL A 134 -10.28 -10.19 4.86
N GLU A 135 -11.33 -11.01 4.88
CA GLU A 135 -12.54 -10.80 4.08
C GLU A 135 -13.38 -9.62 4.59
N LYS A 136 -13.28 -9.30 5.88
CA LYS A 136 -13.97 -8.17 6.51
C LYS A 136 -13.10 -6.90 6.54
N ALA A 137 -13.55 -5.85 5.87
CA ALA A 137 -12.95 -4.51 5.91
C ALA A 137 -12.87 -3.96 7.34
N GLY A 138 -11.84 -3.15 7.60
CA GLY A 138 -11.62 -2.50 8.89
C GLY A 138 -11.31 -3.43 10.07
N SER A 139 -11.33 -4.76 9.89
CA SER A 139 -11.05 -5.72 10.96
C SER A 139 -9.61 -6.24 10.88
N THR A 140 -8.86 -6.07 11.97
CA THR A 140 -7.65 -6.88 12.25
C THR A 140 -7.96 -8.07 13.16
N LEU A 141 -9.21 -8.17 13.64
CA LEU A 141 -9.69 -9.17 14.59
C LEU A 141 -9.85 -10.52 13.87
N GLY A 142 -8.81 -11.35 13.99
CA GLY A 142 -8.70 -12.66 13.34
C GLY A 142 -7.24 -13.07 13.09
N TYR A 143 -6.30 -12.12 13.13
CA TYR A 143 -4.87 -12.42 13.07
C TYR A 143 -4.44 -13.11 14.37
N LYS A 144 -4.43 -14.45 14.36
CA LYS A 144 -3.71 -15.24 15.36
C LYS A 144 -2.23 -14.98 15.10
N HIS A 145 -1.56 -14.31 16.04
CA HIS A 145 -0.11 -14.37 16.11
C HIS A 145 0.28 -15.85 16.12
N THR A 146 0.91 -16.34 15.05
CA THR A 146 1.72 -17.54 15.19
C THR A 146 2.87 -17.12 16.09
N ASP A 147 2.81 -17.52 17.36
CA ASP A 147 3.86 -17.34 18.34
C ASP A 147 5.10 -18.12 17.89
N LEU A 148 5.84 -17.56 16.93
CA LEU A 148 7.25 -17.91 16.81
C LEU A 148 7.93 -17.26 18.02
N PRO A 149 8.59 -18.04 18.90
CA PRO A 149 9.25 -17.49 20.06
C PRO A 149 10.23 -16.41 19.58
N ARG A 150 10.01 -15.17 20.02
CA ARG A 150 11.03 -14.12 19.91
C ARG A 150 12.25 -14.64 20.66
N ARG A 151 13.21 -15.23 19.95
CA ARG A 151 14.53 -15.54 20.51
C ARG A 151 15.04 -14.25 21.13
N GLY A 152 15.16 -14.29 22.46
CA GLY A 152 15.33 -13.11 23.28
C GLY A 152 16.58 -12.34 22.89
N TRP A 153 16.41 -11.03 22.70
CA TRP A 153 17.47 -10.08 22.96
C TRP A 153 16.93 -9.02 23.90
N SER A 154 16.80 -9.39 25.18
CA SER A 154 16.69 -8.42 26.27
C SER A 154 18.08 -7.83 26.51
N GLY A 155 18.42 -6.79 25.74
CA GLY A 155 19.60 -5.97 26.00
C GLY A 155 19.44 -5.23 27.32
N ARG A 156 19.86 -5.86 28.42
CA ARG A 156 20.02 -5.20 29.72
C ARG A 156 21.02 -4.06 29.54
N ARG A 157 20.60 -2.82 29.77
CA ARG A 157 21.54 -1.74 30.09
C ARG A 157 22.12 -2.04 31.47
N ALA A 158 23.25 -2.74 31.50
CA ALA A 158 24.08 -2.83 32.68
C ALA A 158 24.61 -1.41 32.98
N ARG A 159 24.16 -0.82 34.09
CA ARG A 159 24.87 0.29 34.72
C ARG A 159 26.18 -0.28 35.25
N SER A 160 27.28 -0.02 34.58
CA SER A 160 28.61 -0.28 35.13
C SER A 160 28.91 0.77 36.19
N SER A 161 28.69 0.43 37.46
CA SER A 161 29.39 1.08 38.57
C SER A 161 30.86 0.62 38.54
N PRO A 162 31.85 1.51 38.71
CA PRO A 162 33.26 1.11 38.69
C PRO A 162 33.61 0.32 39.96
N PRO A 163 34.36 -0.79 39.88
CA PRO A 163 34.84 -1.51 41.05
C PRO A 163 36.21 -1.01 41.54
N GLY A 164 36.37 -0.91 42.86
CA GLY A 164 37.65 -1.14 43.52
C GLY A 164 38.10 -0.10 44.55
N LEU A 165 37.72 -0.30 45.82
CA LEU A 165 38.51 0.14 46.97
C LEU A 165 39.85 -0.63 46.99
N ILE A 166 40.97 0.07 47.13
CA ILE A 166 42.17 -0.48 47.76
C ILE A 166 42.45 0.33 49.02
N LYS A 167 42.28 -0.31 50.17
CA LYS A 167 42.85 0.14 51.46
C LYS A 167 44.35 -0.10 51.41
N ALA A 168 45.16 0.91 51.68
CA ALA A 168 46.57 0.76 52.02
C ALA A 168 46.83 1.37 53.40
N THR A 169 47.59 0.61 54.18
CA THR A 169 47.84 0.69 55.62
C THR A 169 48.94 1.71 55.97
N LEU A 170 48.93 2.17 57.23
CA LEU A 170 49.86 3.06 57.94
C LEU A 170 51.38 2.78 57.75
N ARG A 171 52.14 3.88 57.62
CA ARG A 171 53.49 4.23 58.17
C ARG A 171 53.96 5.47 57.39
N SER A 172 54.34 6.60 57.97
CA SER A 172 55.33 6.86 59.03
C SER A 172 54.89 7.95 60.01
#